data_AF-X1PBT7-F1
#
_entry.id   AF-X1PBT7-F1
#
_cell.length_a   1.000
_cell.length_b   1.000
_cell.length_c   1.000
_cell.angle_alpha   90.00
_cell.angle_beta   90.00
_cell.angle_gamma   90.00
#
_symmetry.space_group_name_H-M   'P 1'
#
loop_
_entity.id
_entity.type
_entity.pdbx_description
1 polymer ?
#
loop_
_entity_poly.entity_id
_entity_poly.type
_entity_poly.pdbx_seq_one_letter_code
_entity_poly.pdbx_strand_id
1 'polypeptide(L)'
;MFARVYMQISANIANNTFMATVQLGKQANENDQVTAQFRDNAGVQVFRMNTRHNTVYEDFDTIINWVPNFWYCVEIEMKAASGGYGTLDGEARMWVDGVLGTSSVNRNFGNADIDRFRVGTMWNNINTTIDIFTDCAAAGDARIGCAVDVRGGYNLVSPAIAAFFIQ
;
A
#
# COMPACT_ATOMS: atom_id res chain seq x y z
N MET A 1 5.50 10.98 -5.23
CA MET A 1 4.07 10.62 -5.29
C MET A 1 3.71 9.75 -4.10
N PHE A 2 2.52 9.97 -3.59
CA PHE A 2 1.90 9.21 -2.52
C PHE A 2 0.72 8.42 -3.09
N ALA A 3 0.49 7.23 -2.55
CA ALA A 3 -0.73 6.46 -2.75
C ALA A 3 -1.22 5.93 -1.42
N ARG A 4 -2.53 5.96 -1.21
CA ARG A 4 -3.19 5.48 -0.01
C ARG A 4 -4.37 4.60 -0.40
N VAL A 5 -4.60 3.52 0.35
CA VAL A 5 -5.83 2.75 0.32
C VAL A 5 -6.17 2.26 1.73
N TYR A 6 -7.44 2.09 2.01
CA TYR A 6 -7.90 1.33 3.17
C TYR A 6 -8.14 -0.11 2.75
N MET A 7 -7.69 -1.07 3.54
CA MET A 7 -7.84 -2.50 3.26
C MET A 7 -8.40 -3.24 4.47
N GLN A 8 -9.32 -4.15 4.22
CA GLN A 8 -9.84 -5.09 5.20
C GLN A 8 -9.72 -6.51 4.60
N ILE A 9 -9.26 -7.46 5.41
CA ILE A 9 -9.14 -8.86 5.01
C ILE A 9 -10.00 -9.70 5.96
N SER A 10 -10.83 -10.58 5.42
CA SER A 10 -11.89 -11.23 6.22
C SER A 10 -11.42 -12.36 7.14
N ALA A 11 -10.17 -12.80 7.03
CA ALA A 11 -9.68 -14.03 7.65
C ALA A 11 -8.34 -13.87 8.39
N ASN A 12 -8.09 -14.80 9.31
CA ASN A 12 -6.73 -15.08 9.79
C ASN A 12 -5.98 -15.83 8.69
N ILE A 13 -4.91 -15.23 8.20
CA ILE A 13 -4.07 -15.83 7.17
C ILE A 13 -2.99 -16.66 7.87
N ALA A 14 -2.90 -17.94 7.53
CA ALA A 14 -1.85 -18.83 8.01
C ALA A 14 -1.03 -19.35 6.82
N ASN A 15 0.29 -19.30 6.95
CA ASN A 15 1.28 -19.86 6.02
C ASN A 15 1.22 -19.27 4.61
N ASN A 16 2.09 -18.28 4.40
CA ASN A 16 2.61 -17.81 3.11
C ASN A 16 1.62 -17.14 2.15
N THR A 17 1.86 -15.83 2.05
CA THR A 17 1.71 -14.95 0.87
C THR A 17 0.31 -14.73 0.33
N PHE A 18 -0.48 -14.07 1.16
CA PHE A 18 -1.42 -13.07 0.66
C PHE A 18 -0.67 -11.87 0.08
N MET A 19 -1.28 -11.13 -0.85
CA MET A 19 -0.83 -9.80 -1.24
C MET A 19 -2.04 -8.96 -1.62
N ALA A 20 -2.62 -8.20 -0.68
CA ALA A 20 -3.32 -6.97 -1.09
C ALA A 20 -2.22 -5.96 -1.44
N THR A 21 -2.21 -5.52 -2.70
CA THR A 21 -1.14 -4.70 -3.25
C THR A 21 -1.59 -3.27 -3.42
N VAL A 22 -0.77 -2.35 -2.90
CA VAL A 22 -0.76 -0.94 -3.26
C VAL A 22 0.53 -0.72 -4.01
N GLN A 23 0.48 -0.36 -5.28
CA GLN A 23 1.69 -0.18 -6.08
C GLN A 23 1.73 1.21 -6.68
N LEU A 24 2.87 1.87 -6.50
CA LEU A 24 3.32 3.01 -7.29
C LEU A 24 4.42 2.55 -8.23
N GLY A 25 4.46 3.09 -9.45
CA GLY A 25 5.56 2.82 -10.38
C GLY A 25 5.38 3.47 -11.74
N LYS A 26 6.26 3.10 -12.67
CA LYS A 26 6.26 3.60 -14.05
C LYS A 26 5.77 2.57 -15.08
N GLN A 27 4.98 2.99 -16.06
CA GLN A 27 4.50 2.16 -17.16
C GLN A 27 5.61 1.64 -18.06
N ALA A 28 6.54 2.52 -18.42
CA ALA A 28 7.40 2.32 -19.58
C ALA A 28 8.50 1.26 -19.38
N ASN A 29 8.83 0.91 -18.13
CA ASN A 29 9.91 -0.05 -17.87
C ASN A 29 9.66 -1.02 -16.70
N GLU A 30 8.58 -0.86 -15.91
CA GLU A 30 8.25 -1.65 -14.71
C GLU A 30 9.42 -1.88 -13.73
N ASN A 31 10.50 -1.12 -13.90
CA ASN A 31 11.77 -1.33 -13.23
C ASN A 31 11.88 -0.51 -11.95
N ASP A 32 11.11 0.58 -11.85
CA ASP A 32 11.02 1.42 -10.66
C ASP A 32 9.60 1.31 -10.12
N GLN A 33 9.44 0.60 -8.99
CA GLN A 33 8.15 0.43 -8.32
C GLN A 33 8.32 0.32 -6.81
N VAL A 34 7.32 0.82 -6.09
CA VAL A 34 7.14 0.62 -4.65
C VAL A 34 5.80 -0.08 -4.46
N THR A 35 5.81 -1.22 -3.77
CA THR A 35 4.60 -2.00 -3.51
C THR A 35 4.46 -2.27 -2.02
N ALA A 36 3.31 -1.98 -1.42
CA ALA A 36 2.95 -2.51 -0.10
C ALA A 36 2.17 -3.82 -0.25
N GLN A 37 2.47 -4.81 0.58
CA GLN A 37 1.88 -6.15 0.56
C GLN A 37 1.63 -6.63 1.99
N PHE A 38 0.44 -7.12 2.31
CA PHE A 38 0.24 -7.85 3.57
C PHE A 38 0.77 -9.28 3.44
N ARG A 39 1.59 -9.75 4.38
CA ARG A 39 2.11 -11.14 4.39
C ARG A 39 2.03 -11.75 5.79
N ASP A 40 1.80 -13.06 5.84
CA ASP A 40 2.13 -13.87 7.01
C ASP A 40 3.47 -14.58 6.74
N ASN A 41 4.47 -14.27 7.56
CA ASN A 41 5.82 -14.83 7.49
C ASN A 41 6.08 -15.66 8.75
N ALA A 42 5.83 -16.97 8.65
CA ALA A 42 6.02 -17.93 9.74
C ALA A 42 5.28 -17.55 11.05
N GLY A 43 4.04 -17.07 10.93
CA GLY A 43 3.20 -16.66 12.07
C GLY A 43 3.39 -15.21 12.49
N VAL A 44 4.24 -14.45 11.80
CA VAL A 44 4.40 -13.00 11.98
C VAL A 44 3.71 -12.28 10.82
N GLN A 45 2.66 -11.54 11.14
CA GLN A 45 1.90 -10.74 10.19
C GLN A 45 2.59 -9.39 9.96
N VAL A 46 2.86 -9.08 8.71
CA VAL A 46 3.60 -7.89 8.31
C VAL A 46 2.93 -7.17 7.15
N PHE A 47 3.08 -5.85 7.09
CA PHE A 47 3.06 -5.14 5.82
C PHE A 47 4.48 -5.04 5.29
N ARG A 48 4.72 -5.59 4.11
CA ARG A 48 5.99 -5.57 3.39
C ARG A 48 5.95 -4.49 2.33
N MET A 49 6.91 -3.57 2.38
CA MET A 49 7.23 -2.70 1.27
C MET A 49 8.29 -3.38 0.40
N ASN A 50 7.93 -3.74 -0.83
CA ASN A 50 8.89 -4.15 -1.85
C ASN A 50 9.26 -2.94 -2.71
N THR A 51 10.55 -2.64 -2.81
CA THR A 51 11.08 -1.69 -3.77
C THR A 51 11.78 -2.45 -4.87
N ARG A 52 11.46 -2.14 -6.11
CA ARG A 52 12.25 -2.57 -7.27
C ARG A 52 12.91 -1.36 -7.87
N HIS A 53 14.20 -1.48 -8.13
CA HIS A 53 14.96 -0.58 -8.98
C HIS A 53 15.77 -1.45 -9.93
N ASN A 54 15.49 -1.37 -11.23
CA ASN A 54 16.07 -2.25 -12.24
C ASN A 54 15.76 -3.74 -11.94
N THR A 55 16.80 -4.57 -11.74
CA THR A 55 16.68 -6.00 -11.39
C THR A 55 16.83 -6.27 -9.89
N VAL A 56 17.05 -5.22 -9.09
CA VAL A 56 17.26 -5.35 -7.64
C VAL A 56 15.91 -5.22 -6.94
N TYR A 57 15.60 -6.23 -6.13
CA TYR A 57 14.43 -6.28 -5.27
C TYR A 57 14.87 -6.19 -3.81
N GLU A 58 14.27 -5.27 -3.07
CA GLU A 58 14.50 -5.15 -1.64
C GLU A 58 13.17 -5.11 -0.90
N ASP A 59 13.11 -5.85 0.20
CA ASP A 59 11.92 -6.06 1.01
C ASP A 59 12.13 -5.43 2.39
N PHE A 60 11.13 -4.68 2.84
CA PHE A 60 11.12 -4.05 4.15
C PHE A 60 9.83 -4.38 4.88
N ASP A 61 9.95 -5.03 6.04
CA ASP A 61 8.79 -5.49 6.81
C ASP A 61 8.43 -4.50 7.92
N THR A 62 7.15 -4.19 8.04
CA THR A 62 6.53 -3.54 9.19
C THR A 62 5.69 -4.59 9.91
N ILE A 63 6.10 -4.95 11.13
CA ILE A 63 5.36 -5.91 11.96
C ILE A 63 4.09 -5.23 12.46
N ILE A 64 2.97 -5.91 12.33
CA ILE A 64 1.67 -5.44 12.83
C ILE A 64 0.98 -6.52 13.65
N ASN A 65 0.19 -6.09 14.63
CA ASN A 65 -0.77 -6.98 15.29
C ASN A 65 -2.05 -7.00 14.45
N TRP A 66 -2.11 -7.91 13.48
CA TRP A 66 -3.23 -7.95 12.54
C TRP A 66 -4.49 -8.53 13.18
N VAL A 67 -5.62 -7.91 12.88
CA VAL A 67 -6.95 -8.25 13.36
C VAL A 67 -7.83 -8.47 12.12
N PRO A 68 -8.35 -9.69 11.89
CA PRO A 68 -9.29 -9.94 10.80
C PRO A 68 -10.50 -9.02 10.87
N ASN A 69 -11.03 -8.66 9.70
CA ASN A 69 -12.17 -7.75 9.57
C ASN A 69 -11.94 -6.34 10.16
N PHE A 70 -10.69 -5.94 10.38
CA PHE A 70 -10.33 -4.57 10.71
C PHE A 70 -9.84 -3.81 9.46
N TRP A 71 -10.16 -2.52 9.38
CA TRP A 71 -9.71 -1.64 8.30
C TRP A 71 -8.36 -1.04 8.63
N TYR A 72 -7.37 -1.32 7.80
CA TYR A 72 -6.03 -0.75 7.89
C TYR A 72 -5.82 0.27 6.80
N CYS A 73 -5.34 1.45 7.16
CA CYS A 73 -4.90 2.43 6.18
C CYS A 73 -3.44 2.16 5.82
N VAL A 74 -3.18 1.93 4.54
CA VAL A 74 -1.82 1.78 4.02
C VAL A 74 -1.52 2.93 3.07
N GLU A 75 -0.49 3.69 3.39
CA GLU A 75 0.03 4.78 2.57
C GLU A 75 1.47 4.44 2.17
N ILE A 76 1.80 4.64 0.90
CA ILE A 76 3.16 4.50 0.38
C ILE A 76 3.60 5.80 -0.29
N GLU A 77 4.89 6.09 -0.18
CA GLU A 77 5.58 7.15 -0.90
C GLU A 77 6.61 6.52 -1.82
N MET A 78 6.68 7.03 -3.04
CA MET A 78 7.83 6.87 -3.92
C MET A 78 8.28 8.27 -4.35
N LYS A 79 9.55 8.58 -4.09
CA LYS A 79 10.21 9.83 -4.47
C LYS A 79 11.34 9.49 -5.44
N ALA A 80 11.23 9.99 -6.66
CA ALA A 80 12.28 9.87 -7.66
C ALA A 80 13.56 10.61 -7.22
N ALA A 81 14.70 10.13 -7.71
CA ALA A 81 15.98 10.78 -7.51
C ALA A 81 16.05 12.10 -8.30
N SER A 82 16.56 13.18 -7.69
CA SER A 82 16.46 14.54 -8.24
C SER A 82 17.18 14.74 -9.57
N GLY A 83 18.34 14.08 -9.73
CA GLY A 83 19.16 14.12 -10.95
C GLY A 83 18.86 13.00 -11.94
N GLY A 84 17.86 12.15 -11.66
CA GLY A 84 17.57 10.97 -12.45
C GLY A 84 18.55 9.82 -12.26
N TYR A 85 18.63 8.92 -13.27
CA TYR A 85 19.42 7.69 -13.17
C TYR A 85 20.90 7.97 -12.87
N GLY A 86 21.39 7.37 -11.79
CA GLY A 86 22.75 7.53 -11.27
C GLY A 86 22.83 8.40 -10.02
N THR A 87 21.75 9.08 -9.65
CA THR A 87 21.66 9.90 -8.42
C THR A 87 21.02 9.07 -7.30
N LEU A 88 21.59 9.12 -6.09
CA LEU A 88 21.18 8.30 -4.94
C LEU A 88 20.50 9.16 -3.86
N ASP A 89 19.39 9.80 -4.19
CA ASP A 89 18.61 10.64 -3.26
C ASP A 89 17.09 10.40 -3.36
N GLY A 90 16.67 9.37 -4.10
CA GLY A 90 15.31 8.88 -4.10
C GLY A 90 14.96 8.16 -2.79
N GLU A 91 13.66 8.04 -2.53
CA GLU A 91 13.14 7.50 -1.27
C GLU A 91 11.89 6.67 -1.52
N ALA A 92 11.71 5.64 -0.69
CA ALA A 92 10.46 4.89 -0.56
C ALA A 92 10.06 4.85 0.92
N ARG A 93 8.79 5.05 1.23
CA ARG A 93 8.28 4.94 2.60
C ARG A 93 6.93 4.26 2.61
N MET A 94 6.61 3.64 3.73
CA MET A 94 5.30 3.06 3.97
C MET A 94 4.83 3.41 5.38
N TRP A 95 3.59 3.88 5.47
CA TRP A 95 2.86 4.10 6.71
C TRP A 95 1.70 3.13 6.81
N VAL A 96 1.46 2.63 8.02
CA VAL A 96 0.29 1.84 8.38
C VAL A 96 -0.42 2.58 9.50
N ASP A 97 -1.70 2.90 9.29
CA ASP A 97 -2.53 3.69 10.21
C ASP A 97 -1.86 5.01 10.63
N GLY A 98 -1.17 5.64 9.66
CA GLY A 98 -0.48 6.92 9.84
C GLY A 98 0.89 6.84 10.52
N VAL A 99 1.25 5.70 11.09
CA VAL A 99 2.55 5.44 11.72
C VAL A 99 3.55 5.01 10.65
N LEU A 100 4.73 5.64 10.63
CA LEU A 100 5.80 5.25 9.72
C LEU A 100 6.30 3.85 10.12
N GLY A 101 6.04 2.87 9.27
CA GLY A 101 6.45 1.49 9.50
C GLY A 101 7.85 1.22 8.99
N THR A 102 8.11 1.60 7.73
CA THR A 102 9.42 1.42 7.12
C THR A 102 9.76 2.52 6.12
N SER A 103 11.06 2.69 5.91
CA SER A 103 11.60 3.65 4.97
C SER A 103 12.87 3.11 4.33
N SER A 104 13.08 3.49 3.09
CA SER A 104 14.28 3.19 2.34
C SER A 104 14.76 4.44 1.63
N VAL A 105 15.99 4.84 1.89
CA VAL A 105 16.62 6.07 1.38
C VAL A 105 17.76 5.74 0.43
N ASN A 106 18.31 6.76 -0.24
CA ASN A 106 19.41 6.64 -1.20
C ASN A 106 19.07 5.71 -2.37
N ARG A 107 17.83 5.81 -2.86
CA ARG A 107 17.36 5.03 -4.01
C ARG A 107 17.64 5.76 -5.30
N ASN A 108 18.00 4.99 -6.32
CA ASN A 108 18.19 5.48 -7.67
C ASN A 108 16.90 5.35 -8.50
N PHE A 109 15.73 5.64 -7.92
CA PHE A 109 14.50 5.68 -8.72
C PHE A 109 14.68 6.76 -9.79
N GLY A 110 14.73 6.37 -11.06
CA GLY A 110 15.07 7.28 -12.14
C GLY A 110 14.11 8.47 -12.22
N ASN A 111 14.52 9.52 -12.94
CA ASN A 111 13.67 10.69 -13.15
C ASN A 111 12.47 10.24 -13.98
N ALA A 112 11.34 10.09 -13.33
CA ALA A 112 10.13 9.63 -13.97
C ALA A 112 8.94 10.03 -13.13
N ASP A 113 8.05 10.77 -13.77
CA ASP A 113 6.66 10.90 -13.37
C ASP A 113 6.14 9.52 -13.00
N ILE A 114 5.77 9.36 -11.73
CA ILE A 114 5.13 8.14 -11.26
C ILE A 114 3.74 8.18 -11.89
N ASP A 115 3.54 7.34 -12.92
CA ASP A 115 2.38 7.44 -13.82
C ASP A 115 1.28 6.43 -13.48
N ARG A 116 1.52 5.57 -12.48
CA ARG A 116 0.60 4.49 -12.13
C ARG A 116 0.44 4.34 -10.63
N PHE A 117 -0.84 4.15 -10.27
CA PHE A 117 -1.29 3.64 -8.99
C PHE A 117 -2.13 2.38 -9.26
N ARG A 118 -1.74 1.24 -8.71
CA ARG A 118 -2.50 -0.02 -8.79
C ARG A 118 -2.93 -0.46 -7.41
N VAL A 119 -4.19 -0.86 -7.31
CA VAL A 119 -4.72 -1.62 -6.18
C VAL A 119 -5.10 -2.98 -6.70
N GLY A 120 -4.60 -4.04 -6.07
CA GLY A 120 -4.83 -5.38 -6.55
C GLY A 120 -4.66 -6.41 -5.46
N THR A 121 -4.85 -7.66 -5.85
CA THR A 121 -4.73 -8.79 -4.95
C THR A 121 -4.04 -9.92 -5.69
N MET A 122 -3.09 -10.59 -5.04
CA MET A 122 -2.63 -11.89 -5.53
C MET A 122 -2.57 -12.90 -4.41
N TRP A 123 -2.90 -14.13 -4.78
CA TRP A 123 -3.12 -15.24 -3.88
C TRP A 123 -2.47 -16.47 -4.50
N ASN A 124 -1.59 -17.13 -3.76
CA ASN A 124 -0.86 -18.30 -4.23
C ASN A 124 -1.36 -19.61 -3.59
N ASN A 125 -2.44 -19.59 -2.80
CA ASN A 125 -3.00 -20.76 -2.15
C ASN A 125 -4.34 -21.16 -2.78
N ILE A 126 -4.40 -22.31 -3.45
CA ILE A 126 -5.58 -22.73 -4.21
C ILE A 126 -6.75 -23.27 -3.36
N ASN A 127 -6.55 -23.51 -2.06
CA ASN A 127 -7.50 -24.26 -1.23
C ASN A 127 -8.30 -23.41 -0.24
N THR A 128 -8.18 -22.08 -0.30
CA THR A 128 -8.78 -21.17 0.67
C THR A 128 -9.32 -19.94 -0.04
N THR A 129 -10.53 -19.54 0.34
CA THR A 129 -11.16 -18.29 -0.12
C THR A 129 -10.96 -17.23 0.95
N ILE A 130 -10.53 -16.04 0.53
CA ILE A 130 -10.38 -14.87 1.39
C ILE A 130 -11.03 -13.70 0.69
N ASP A 131 -11.82 -12.93 1.44
CA ASP A 131 -12.40 -11.69 0.94
C ASP A 131 -11.51 -10.52 1.31
N ILE A 132 -11.36 -9.61 0.36
CA ILE A 132 -10.50 -8.44 0.44
C ILE A 132 -11.33 -7.25 0.04
N PHE A 133 -11.49 -6.32 0.96
CA PHE A 133 -12.22 -5.09 0.72
C PHE A 133 -11.22 -3.95 0.64
N THR A 134 -11.37 -3.10 -0.36
CA THR A 134 -10.57 -1.90 -0.52
C THR A 134 -11.49 -0.69 -0.59
N ASP A 135 -11.05 0.41 0.03
CA ASP A 135 -11.82 1.66 0.04
C ASP A 135 -10.87 2.87 0.03
N CYS A 136 -11.39 4.03 -0.36
CA CYS A 136 -10.73 5.33 -0.26
C CYS A 136 -9.34 5.36 -0.92
N ALA A 137 -9.21 4.66 -2.04
CA ALA A 137 -8.02 4.66 -2.88
C ALA A 137 -7.74 6.08 -3.41
N ALA A 138 -6.58 6.63 -3.09
CA ALA A 138 -6.19 7.99 -3.44
C ALA A 138 -4.71 8.06 -3.81
N ALA A 139 -4.36 8.99 -4.68
CA ALA A 139 -2.98 9.29 -5.03
C ALA A 139 -2.78 10.79 -5.15
N GLY A 140 -1.56 11.27 -4.88
CA GLY A 140 -1.24 12.69 -4.98
C GLY A 140 0.25 12.99 -4.84
N ASP A 141 0.61 14.23 -5.09
CA ASP A 141 2.01 14.69 -5.00
C ASP A 141 2.40 15.14 -3.58
N ALA A 142 1.40 15.34 -2.73
CA ALA A 142 1.55 15.60 -1.31
C ALA A 142 1.06 14.42 -0.48
N ARG A 143 1.58 14.29 0.75
CA ARG A 143 1.13 13.26 1.68
C ARG A 143 -0.37 13.37 1.92
N ILE A 144 -1.10 12.27 1.76
CA ILE A 144 -2.56 12.21 1.89
C ILE A 144 -2.93 12.07 3.37
N GLY A 145 -2.17 11.23 4.07
CA GLY A 145 -2.39 10.87 5.46
C GLY A 145 -3.46 9.79 5.61
N CYS A 146 -3.27 8.97 6.63
CA CYS A 146 -4.33 8.13 7.18
C CYS A 146 -5.13 8.99 8.15
N ALA A 147 -6.40 9.22 7.85
CA ALA A 147 -7.32 9.63 8.89
C ALA A 147 -7.45 8.44 9.83
N VAL A 148 -6.83 8.53 11.00
CA VAL A 148 -7.04 7.58 12.08
C VAL A 148 -8.42 7.92 12.64
N ASP A 149 -9.47 7.40 12.03
CA ASP A 149 -10.78 7.50 12.67
C ASP A 149 -10.72 6.58 13.90
N VAL A 150 -10.64 7.17 15.08
CA VAL A 150 -10.58 6.49 16.39
C VAL A 150 -11.94 5.81 16.72
N ARG A 151 -12.86 5.78 15.77
CA ARG A 151 -14.21 5.24 15.91
C ARG A 151 -14.24 3.87 15.25
N GLY A 152 -14.30 2.84 16.10
CA GLY A 152 -14.32 1.45 15.68
C GLY A 152 -15.31 1.18 14.56
N GLY A 153 -14.85 0.46 13.54
CA GLY A 153 -15.65 -0.10 12.47
C GLY A 153 -16.41 0.93 11.65
N TYR A 154 -16.01 1.12 10.40
CA TYR A 154 -16.96 1.57 9.40
C TYR A 154 -18.09 0.54 9.34
N ASN A 155 -19.19 0.79 10.06
CA ASN A 155 -20.47 0.23 9.68
C ASN A 155 -20.73 0.84 8.31
N LEU A 156 -20.66 0.01 7.27
CA LEU A 156 -21.11 0.36 5.93
C LEU A 156 -22.58 0.78 6.05
N VAL A 157 -22.83 2.06 6.27
CA VAL A 157 -24.17 2.61 6.21
C VAL A 157 -24.50 2.57 4.72
N SER A 158 -25.35 1.61 4.35
CA SER A 158 -26.03 1.58 3.06
C SER A 158 -26.40 3.01 2.64
N PRO A 159 -26.08 3.47 1.43
CA PRO A 159 -26.29 4.86 1.05
C PRO A 159 -27.78 5.18 1.10
N ALA A 160 -28.20 5.83 2.19
CA ALA A 160 -29.43 6.58 2.18
C ALA A 160 -29.22 7.72 1.19
N ILE A 161 -29.94 7.62 0.07
CA ILE A 161 -30.07 8.61 -0.98
C ILE A 161 -30.31 9.98 -0.33
N ALA A 162 -29.27 10.80 -0.23
CA ALA A 162 -29.41 12.21 0.09
C ALA A 162 -29.79 12.91 -1.22
N ALA A 163 -31.09 12.98 -1.49
CA ALA A 163 -31.65 13.82 -2.52
C ALA A 163 -31.30 15.28 -2.20
N PHE A 164 -30.33 15.84 -2.93
CA PHE A 164 -30.07 17.27 -2.93
C PHE A 164 -31.24 17.96 -3.66
N PHE A 165 -32.12 18.61 -2.91
CA PHE A 165 -32.98 19.65 -3.46
C PHE A 165 -32.23 20.98 -3.36
N ILE A 166 -31.83 21.52 -4.51
CA ILE A 166 -31.43 22.92 -4.66
C ILE A 166 -32.74 23.73 -4.72
N GLN A 167 -32.89 24.69 -3.83
CA GLN A 167 -33.84 25.81 -3.98
C GLN A 167 -33.13 26.99 -4.62
#